data_AF-A0A352X4F9-F1
#
_entry.id   AF-A0A352X4F9-F1
#
_cell.length_a   1.000
_cell.length_b   1.000
_cell.length_c   1.000
_cell.angle_alpha   90.00
_cell.angle_beta   90.00
_cell.angle_gamma   90.00
#
_symmetry.space_group_name_H-M   'P 1'
#
loop_
_entity.id
_entity.type
_entity.pdbx_description
1 polymer ?
#
loop_
_entity_poly.entity_id
_entity_poly.type
_entity_poly.pdbx_seq_one_letter_code
_entity_poly.pdbx_strand_id
1 'polypeptide(L)'
;MTTKTDNYQLNSELILHDSSQTPLTLPTSTLSLTQENDQIIDCRLTFHVNLEVYQRIDTNALFNLKREIRGLLSAGKFKPSPDIQIEAILKPDLLPLLLENATNASEAATYLLNLSQEQSELISESHNEVQENSQSPYSLLSTESWLALSVKQQQESGEIGYRTFWSYLNPQTLSGEKLSSESLSESLTTFFKDLVSGSLNATTKELANETLDAISNLFKEIAQDTSESISLSPKSQQGEFSINNNSKFPSRLVTPIPQNYSNIPTLAREIIPEDNNSNSPIFQATIDFFIEDDWAFTKIKGELALNLAFEGENGRWNCYAKAREKQEQFVFYSICPINAPESKRLAIAEFITRANYGTIVGNFELDFSDGEIRYKTAIDVEGDRLTSALIKQLVYVNVTMMDRYLPGIRAVIEGDMSPEDAIAKIEQ
;
A
#
# COMPACT_ATOMS: atom_id res chain seq x y z
N MET A 1 22.84 -28.46 -13.55
CA MET A 1 22.75 -27.08 -14.06
C MET A 1 24.00 -26.36 -13.60
N THR A 2 24.75 -25.75 -14.51
CA THR A 2 25.93 -24.94 -14.16
C THR A 2 25.51 -23.49 -14.08
N THR A 3 25.46 -22.96 -12.86
CA THR A 3 25.18 -21.55 -12.60
C THR A 3 26.50 -20.82 -12.42
N LYS A 4 26.68 -19.68 -13.10
CA LYS A 4 27.88 -18.85 -12.99
C LYS A 4 27.46 -17.40 -12.76
N THR A 5 28.04 -16.75 -11.76
CA THR A 5 27.83 -15.31 -11.52
C THR A 5 29.08 -14.55 -11.93
N ASP A 6 28.91 -13.59 -12.82
CA ASP A 6 29.94 -12.62 -13.21
C ASP A 6 29.73 -11.33 -12.40
N ASN A 7 30.80 -10.74 -11.87
CA ASN A 7 30.73 -9.56 -11.02
C ASN A 7 31.63 -8.46 -11.58
N TYR A 8 31.14 -7.24 -11.58
CA TYR A 8 31.88 -6.07 -12.04
C TYR A 8 31.73 -4.90 -11.09
N GLN A 9 32.85 -4.30 -10.68
CA GLN A 9 32.87 -3.13 -9.82
C GLN A 9 32.73 -1.85 -10.66
N LEU A 10 31.76 -1.01 -10.32
CA LEU A 10 31.61 0.31 -10.93
C LEU A 10 32.69 1.23 -10.36
N ASN A 11 33.46 1.87 -11.26
CA ASN A 11 34.52 2.80 -10.91
C ASN A 11 34.04 4.25 -10.75
N SER A 12 32.74 4.49 -10.91
CA SER A 12 32.10 5.79 -10.85
C SER A 12 30.74 5.69 -10.14
N GLU A 13 30.20 6.83 -9.77
CA GLU A 13 28.87 6.92 -9.17
C GLU A 13 27.80 6.57 -10.21
N LEU A 14 26.85 5.73 -9.81
CA LEU A 14 25.64 5.45 -10.60
C LEU A 14 24.51 6.32 -10.07
N ILE A 15 23.85 7.06 -10.97
CA ILE A 15 22.69 7.89 -10.60
C ILE A 15 21.42 7.14 -11.01
N LEU A 16 20.58 6.86 -10.02
CA LEU A 16 19.21 6.37 -10.23
C LEU A 16 18.22 7.50 -9.89
N HIS A 17 16.97 7.35 -10.30
CA HIS A 17 15.91 8.34 -10.06
C HIS A 17 14.73 7.69 -9.34
N ASP A 18 14.10 8.42 -8.41
CA ASP A 18 12.80 8.02 -7.88
C ASP A 18 11.65 8.38 -8.84
N SER A 19 10.43 8.00 -8.50
CA SER A 19 9.23 8.29 -9.31
C SER A 19 8.99 9.79 -9.51
N SER A 20 9.54 10.63 -8.63
CA SER A 20 9.51 12.09 -8.74
C SER A 20 10.71 12.65 -9.52
N GLN A 21 11.48 11.79 -10.20
CA GLN A 21 12.70 12.11 -10.96
C GLN A 21 13.84 12.68 -10.10
N THR A 22 13.76 12.57 -8.77
CA THR A 22 14.81 13.07 -7.89
C THR A 22 16.01 12.13 -7.92
N PRO A 23 17.23 12.62 -8.21
CA PRO A 23 18.41 11.77 -8.32
C PRO A 23 18.79 11.14 -6.98
N LEU A 24 19.29 9.92 -7.04
CA LEU A 24 19.87 9.13 -5.96
C LEU A 24 21.23 8.62 -6.43
N THR A 25 22.28 9.25 -5.95
CA THR A 25 23.65 8.89 -6.26
C THR A 25 24.09 7.69 -5.42
N LEU A 26 24.48 6.61 -6.08
CA LEU A 26 24.97 5.39 -5.45
C LEU A 26 26.50 5.33 -5.57
N PRO A 27 27.25 5.57 -4.47
CA PRO A 27 28.70 5.46 -4.50
C PRO A 27 29.10 3.98 -4.50
N THR A 28 30.09 3.64 -5.34
CA THR A 28 30.78 2.34 -5.33
C THR A 28 29.82 1.15 -5.34
N SER A 29 29.33 0.80 -6.52
CA SER A 29 28.41 -0.33 -6.71
C SER A 29 29.10 -1.53 -7.35
N THR A 30 28.62 -2.73 -7.07
CA THR A 30 28.95 -3.96 -7.78
C THR A 30 27.74 -4.40 -8.57
N LEU A 31 27.89 -4.57 -9.88
CA LEU A 31 26.88 -5.20 -10.72
C LEU A 31 27.22 -6.68 -10.90
N SER A 32 26.24 -7.54 -10.74
CA SER A 32 26.41 -8.99 -10.88
C SER A 32 25.39 -9.54 -11.89
N LEU A 33 25.83 -10.35 -12.84
CA LEU A 33 24.94 -11.07 -13.75
C LEU A 33 25.06 -12.57 -13.48
N THR A 34 23.94 -13.22 -13.20
CA THR A 34 23.92 -14.69 -13.06
C THR A 34 23.50 -15.32 -14.37
N GLN A 35 24.25 -16.33 -14.79
CA GLN A 35 24.00 -17.15 -15.96
C GLN A 35 23.64 -18.58 -15.55
N GLU A 36 22.64 -19.14 -16.21
CA GLU A 36 22.29 -20.56 -16.14
C GLU A 36 22.19 -21.11 -17.57
N ASN A 37 22.93 -22.19 -17.85
CA ASN A 37 22.99 -22.80 -19.19
C ASN A 37 23.27 -21.78 -20.31
N ASP A 38 24.26 -20.89 -20.09
CA ASP A 38 24.68 -19.81 -20.99
C ASP A 38 23.63 -18.71 -21.27
N GLN A 39 22.52 -18.69 -20.52
CA GLN A 39 21.54 -17.59 -20.54
C GLN A 39 21.64 -16.75 -19.27
N ILE A 40 21.66 -15.43 -19.41
CA ILE A 40 21.59 -14.52 -18.26
C ILE A 40 20.16 -14.55 -17.70
N ILE A 41 20.05 -14.85 -16.41
CA ILE A 41 18.79 -15.06 -15.71
C ILE A 41 18.48 -13.98 -14.66
N ASP A 42 19.49 -13.28 -14.13
CA ASP A 42 19.27 -12.08 -13.31
C ASP A 42 20.40 -11.05 -13.44
N CYS A 43 20.09 -9.84 -12.99
CA CYS A 43 21.02 -8.74 -12.79
C CYS A 43 20.84 -8.20 -11.37
N ARG A 44 21.93 -8.10 -10.61
CA ARG A 44 21.94 -7.59 -9.24
C ARG A 44 22.85 -6.39 -9.10
N LEU A 45 22.41 -5.44 -8.30
CA LEU A 45 23.15 -4.25 -7.91
C LEU A 45 23.38 -4.30 -6.40
N THR A 46 24.65 -4.33 -5.98
CA THR A 46 25.05 -4.20 -4.58
C THR A 46 25.73 -2.85 -4.38
N PHE A 47 25.28 -2.07 -3.40
CA PHE A 47 25.80 -0.73 -3.18
C PHE A 47 25.84 -0.39 -1.69
N HIS A 48 26.65 0.60 -1.32
CA HIS A 48 26.83 1.04 0.06
C HIS A 48 26.37 2.48 0.20
N VAL A 49 25.57 2.75 1.23
CA VAL A 49 25.01 4.07 1.51
C VAL A 49 25.21 4.43 2.97
N ASN A 50 25.46 5.72 3.23
CA ASN A 50 25.46 6.21 4.59
C ASN A 50 24.04 6.15 5.20
N LEU A 51 23.94 6.40 6.52
CA LEU A 51 22.67 6.33 7.23
C LEU A 51 21.60 7.31 6.71
N GLU A 52 22.00 8.50 6.26
CA GLU A 52 21.07 9.52 5.74
C GLU A 52 20.44 9.08 4.42
N VAL A 53 21.26 8.58 3.49
CA VAL A 53 20.78 8.06 2.20
C VAL A 53 19.92 6.82 2.43
N TYR A 54 20.30 5.93 3.35
CA TYR A 54 19.45 4.81 3.75
C TYR A 54 18.10 5.26 4.32
N GLN A 55 18.06 6.30 5.17
CA GLN A 55 16.81 6.84 5.69
C GLN A 55 15.90 7.39 4.57
N ARG A 56 16.48 7.99 3.53
CA ARG A 56 15.72 8.39 2.32
C ARG A 56 15.16 7.17 1.59
N ILE A 57 15.96 6.14 1.39
CA ILE A 57 15.54 4.88 0.75
C ILE A 57 14.40 4.23 1.56
N ASP A 58 14.54 4.14 2.87
CA ASP A 58 13.54 3.59 3.80
C ASP A 58 12.24 4.39 3.79
N THR A 59 12.34 5.71 3.95
CA THR A 59 11.16 6.61 4.06
C THR A 59 10.34 6.63 2.79
N ASN A 60 11.01 6.63 1.63
CA ASN A 60 10.33 6.69 0.33
C ASN A 60 10.11 5.30 -0.29
N ALA A 61 10.45 4.23 0.43
CA ALA A 61 10.32 2.84 -0.03
C ALA A 61 11.00 2.55 -1.39
N LEU A 62 12.09 3.26 -1.70
CA LEU A 62 12.85 3.10 -2.95
C LEU A 62 13.36 1.67 -3.08
N PHE A 63 13.60 1.20 -4.31
CA PHE A 63 13.97 -0.21 -4.57
C PHE A 63 12.88 -1.19 -4.12
N ASN A 64 11.62 -0.75 -4.16
CA ASN A 64 10.46 -1.49 -3.65
C ASN A 64 10.66 -1.98 -2.20
N LEU A 65 11.43 -1.24 -1.39
CA LEU A 65 11.77 -1.59 0.00
C LEU A 65 10.63 -1.20 0.96
N LYS A 66 9.43 -1.74 0.75
CA LYS A 66 8.27 -1.46 1.62
C LYS A 66 8.44 -2.12 3.00
N ARG A 67 7.89 -1.53 4.06
CA ARG A 67 8.09 -2.02 5.45
C ARG A 67 7.47 -3.39 5.68
N GLU A 68 6.35 -3.67 5.02
CA GLU A 68 5.52 -4.87 5.17
C GLU A 68 6.19 -6.14 4.67
N ILE A 69 7.19 -6.00 3.79
CA ILE A 69 7.90 -7.11 3.16
C ILE A 69 9.32 -7.29 3.72
N ARG A 70 9.65 -6.62 4.84
CA ARG A 70 10.95 -6.75 5.51
C ARG A 70 10.89 -7.84 6.57
N GLY A 71 11.94 -8.64 6.66
CA GLY A 71 12.19 -9.49 7.81
C GLY A 71 12.55 -8.65 9.04
N LEU A 72 12.64 -9.32 10.20
CA LEU A 72 13.09 -8.67 11.43
C LEU A 72 14.55 -8.22 11.30
N LEU A 73 14.81 -7.01 11.78
CA LEU A 73 16.17 -6.50 11.92
C LEU A 73 16.91 -7.34 12.96
N SER A 74 18.06 -7.91 12.58
CA SER A 74 18.91 -8.66 13.51
C SER A 74 19.43 -7.74 14.62
N ALA A 75 18.86 -7.86 15.81
CA ALA A 75 19.29 -7.29 17.09
C ALA A 75 20.01 -5.92 17.02
N GLY A 76 19.27 -4.82 16.91
CA GLY A 76 19.81 -3.47 17.11
C GLY A 76 19.21 -2.40 16.21
N LYS A 77 19.99 -1.37 15.91
CA LYS A 77 19.67 -0.31 14.94
C LYS A 77 20.89 -0.09 14.05
N PHE A 78 20.66 0.39 12.82
CA PHE A 78 21.76 0.87 12.00
C PHE A 78 22.45 2.07 12.66
N LYS A 79 23.78 2.09 12.58
CA LYS A 79 24.64 3.17 13.08
C LYS A 79 25.00 4.15 11.96
N PRO A 80 25.47 5.36 12.27
CA PRO A 80 25.96 6.31 11.25
C PRO A 80 27.16 5.79 10.44
N SER A 81 27.93 4.85 10.99
CA SER A 81 29.09 4.23 10.36
C SER A 81 29.26 2.79 10.87
N PRO A 82 29.77 1.85 10.04
CA PRO A 82 30.12 2.01 8.61
C PRO A 82 28.89 2.09 7.70
N ASP A 83 29.08 2.21 6.39
CA ASP A 83 27.97 2.29 5.44
C ASP A 83 27.09 1.03 5.48
N ILE A 84 25.83 1.23 5.11
CA ILE A 84 24.80 0.21 5.01
C ILE A 84 24.83 -0.34 3.59
N GLN A 85 25.07 -1.64 3.47
CA GLN A 85 25.02 -2.37 2.22
C GLN A 85 23.57 -2.72 1.86
N ILE A 86 23.17 -2.46 0.62
CA ILE A 86 21.91 -2.91 0.04
C ILE A 86 22.22 -3.77 -1.18
N GLU A 87 21.60 -4.95 -1.25
CA GLU A 87 21.58 -5.79 -2.45
C GLU A 87 20.18 -5.69 -3.06
N ALA A 88 20.10 -5.33 -4.35
CA ALA A 88 18.85 -5.27 -5.10
C ALA A 88 18.96 -6.06 -6.42
N ILE A 89 17.85 -6.59 -6.91
CA ILE A 89 17.75 -7.32 -8.18
C ILE A 89 16.88 -6.53 -9.16
N LEU A 90 17.28 -6.47 -10.43
CA LEU A 90 16.49 -5.85 -11.48
C LEU A 90 15.19 -6.64 -11.66
N LYS A 91 14.06 -5.95 -11.83
CA LYS A 91 12.79 -6.60 -12.13
C LYS A 91 12.93 -7.44 -13.41
N PRO A 92 12.46 -8.70 -13.43
CA PRO A 92 12.75 -9.61 -14.53
C PRO A 92 12.20 -9.17 -15.90
N ASP A 93 11.09 -8.44 -15.93
CA ASP A 93 10.50 -7.86 -17.13
C ASP A 93 11.38 -6.77 -17.79
N LEU A 94 12.31 -6.19 -17.02
CA LEU A 94 13.29 -5.21 -17.51
C LEU A 94 14.64 -5.83 -17.86
N LEU A 95 14.86 -7.10 -17.53
CA LEU A 95 16.10 -7.79 -17.89
C LEU A 95 16.31 -7.84 -19.42
N PRO A 96 15.31 -8.14 -20.27
CA PRO A 96 15.49 -8.12 -21.73
C PRO A 96 16.00 -6.77 -22.25
N LEU A 97 15.51 -5.66 -21.70
CA LEU A 97 15.92 -4.31 -22.07
C LEU A 97 17.42 -4.06 -21.78
N LEU A 98 17.93 -4.56 -20.65
CA LEU A 98 19.35 -4.51 -20.34
C LEU A 98 20.17 -5.38 -21.31
N LEU A 99 19.66 -6.56 -21.64
CA LEU A 99 20.34 -7.54 -22.49
C LEU A 99 20.40 -7.15 -23.98
N GLU A 100 19.63 -6.16 -24.42
CA GLU A 100 19.80 -5.55 -25.75
C GLU A 100 21.18 -4.91 -25.93
N ASN A 101 21.80 -4.47 -24.83
CA ASN A 101 23.06 -3.71 -24.85
C ASN A 101 24.19 -4.35 -24.04
N ALA A 102 23.96 -5.50 -23.39
CA ALA A 102 24.95 -6.15 -22.54
C ALA A 102 24.84 -7.67 -22.50
N THR A 103 26.00 -8.34 -22.57
CA THR A 103 26.13 -9.81 -22.50
C THR A 103 26.96 -10.31 -21.31
N ASN A 104 27.55 -9.38 -20.53
CA ASN A 104 28.33 -9.66 -19.34
C ASN A 104 28.24 -8.48 -18.33
N ALA A 105 28.73 -8.69 -17.11
CA ALA A 105 28.55 -7.70 -16.04
C ALA A 105 29.28 -6.38 -16.32
N SER A 106 30.42 -6.43 -17.02
CA SER A 106 31.17 -5.23 -17.42
C SER A 106 30.39 -4.39 -18.43
N GLU A 107 29.86 -5.01 -19.49
CA GLU A 107 29.05 -4.32 -20.50
C GLU A 107 27.78 -3.71 -19.88
N ALA A 108 27.09 -4.45 -19.02
CA ALA A 108 25.89 -3.97 -18.34
C ALA A 108 26.20 -2.77 -17.43
N ALA A 109 27.32 -2.82 -16.69
CA ALA A 109 27.75 -1.72 -15.85
C ALA A 109 28.12 -0.48 -16.67
N THR A 110 28.88 -0.65 -17.75
CA THR A 110 29.21 0.46 -18.66
C THR A 110 27.96 1.06 -19.29
N TYR A 111 27.00 0.24 -19.70
CA TYR A 111 25.74 0.71 -20.28
C TYR A 111 24.92 1.54 -19.30
N LEU A 112 24.70 1.05 -18.08
CA LEU A 112 23.98 1.80 -17.03
C LEU A 112 24.67 3.11 -16.67
N LEU A 113 26.00 3.12 -16.61
CA LEU A 113 26.78 4.34 -16.35
C LEU A 113 26.61 5.38 -17.47
N ASN A 114 26.72 4.97 -18.74
CA ASN A 114 26.51 5.87 -19.88
C ASN A 114 25.09 6.44 -19.89
N LEU A 115 24.07 5.59 -19.69
CA LEU A 115 22.67 6.04 -19.58
C LEU A 115 22.49 7.09 -18.48
N SER A 116 23.13 6.90 -17.33
CA SER A 116 23.00 7.82 -16.18
C SER A 116 23.60 9.20 -16.47
N GLN A 117 24.66 9.24 -17.28
CA GLN A 117 25.29 10.49 -17.73
C GLN A 117 24.41 11.19 -18.76
N GLU A 118 23.93 10.47 -19.77
CA GLU A 118 23.05 11.00 -20.83
C GLU A 118 21.73 11.56 -20.26
N GLN A 119 21.11 10.84 -19.31
CA GLN A 119 19.87 11.31 -18.67
C GLN A 119 20.09 12.61 -17.89
N SER A 120 21.22 12.71 -17.18
CA SER A 120 21.57 13.91 -16.40
C SER A 120 21.74 15.14 -17.30
N GLU A 121 22.34 14.96 -18.49
CA GLU A 121 22.47 16.02 -19.50
C GLU A 121 21.10 16.42 -20.06
N LEU A 122 20.24 15.47 -20.41
CA LEU A 122 18.89 15.74 -20.94
C LEU A 122 17.97 16.47 -19.96
N ILE A 123 18.00 16.11 -18.67
CA ILE A 123 17.22 16.80 -17.62
C ILE A 123 17.72 18.22 -17.42
N SER A 124 19.03 18.47 -17.58
CA SER A 124 19.59 19.82 -17.48
C SER A 124 19.19 20.74 -18.65
N GLU A 125 18.84 20.17 -19.81
CA GLU A 125 18.50 20.91 -21.03
C GLU A 125 16.98 21.02 -21.30
N SER A 126 16.13 20.22 -20.63
CA SER A 126 14.68 20.17 -20.90
C SER A 126 13.83 20.47 -19.66
N HIS A 127 13.00 21.53 -19.75
CA HIS A 127 12.01 21.90 -18.73
C HIS A 127 10.66 21.19 -18.87
N ASN A 128 10.56 20.10 -19.63
CA ASN A 128 9.27 19.47 -19.95
C ASN A 128 9.21 17.99 -19.61
N GLU A 129 8.06 17.62 -19.03
CA GLU A 129 7.58 16.29 -18.65
C GLU A 129 8.05 15.17 -19.59
N VAL A 130 8.91 14.28 -19.06
CA VAL A 130 9.19 12.99 -19.70
C VAL A 130 8.03 12.07 -19.35
N GLN A 131 7.17 11.76 -20.33
CA GLN A 131 6.12 10.75 -20.20
C GLN A 131 6.73 9.39 -19.87
N GLU A 132 6.19 8.69 -18.87
CA GLU A 132 6.53 7.32 -18.52
C GLU A 132 6.18 6.37 -19.67
N ASN A 133 7.16 6.08 -20.53
CA ASN A 133 7.10 4.97 -21.46
C ASN A 133 7.88 3.80 -20.86
N SER A 134 7.20 2.70 -20.52
CA SER A 134 7.78 1.49 -19.95
C SER A 134 8.82 0.79 -20.85
N GLN A 135 8.98 1.24 -22.11
CA GLN A 135 10.02 0.78 -23.04
C GLN A 135 11.22 1.73 -23.16
N SER A 136 11.28 2.78 -22.35
CA SER A 136 12.42 3.69 -22.34
C SER A 136 13.65 3.03 -21.71
N PRO A 137 14.86 3.16 -22.27
CA PRO A 137 16.08 2.66 -21.64
C PRO A 137 16.32 3.29 -20.25
N TYR A 138 15.81 4.52 -20.03
CA TYR A 138 15.87 5.21 -18.74
C TYR A 138 15.03 4.53 -17.65
N SER A 139 14.13 3.61 -17.98
CA SER A 139 13.43 2.78 -16.99
C SER A 139 14.42 1.93 -16.18
N LEU A 140 15.57 1.55 -16.71
CA LEU A 140 16.63 0.85 -15.97
C LEU A 140 17.24 1.69 -14.84
N LEU A 141 17.14 3.02 -14.95
CA LEU A 141 17.64 3.98 -13.98
C LEU A 141 16.60 4.39 -12.93
N SER A 142 15.38 3.87 -13.00
CA SER A 142 14.39 4.07 -11.95
C SER A 142 14.71 3.19 -10.74
N THR A 143 14.70 3.75 -9.54
CA THR A 143 14.79 2.98 -8.29
C THR A 143 13.66 1.96 -8.16
N GLU A 144 12.47 2.23 -8.73
CA GLU A 144 11.34 1.32 -8.72
C GLU A 144 11.50 0.12 -9.67
N SER A 145 12.51 0.13 -10.53
CA SER A 145 12.87 -1.00 -11.39
C SER A 145 13.66 -2.10 -10.69
N TRP A 146 14.04 -1.87 -9.42
CA TRP A 146 14.86 -2.77 -8.63
C TRP A 146 14.11 -3.24 -7.38
N LEU A 147 14.30 -4.50 -7.00
CA LEU A 147 13.72 -5.12 -5.81
C LEU A 147 14.84 -5.35 -4.78
N ALA A 148 14.83 -4.63 -3.67
CA ALA A 148 15.80 -4.82 -2.60
C ALA A 148 15.65 -6.20 -1.98
N LEU A 149 16.72 -7.00 -1.98
CA LEU A 149 16.79 -8.36 -1.45
C LEU A 149 17.23 -8.39 0.02
N SER A 150 18.22 -7.57 0.36
CA SER A 150 18.72 -7.47 1.73
C SER A 150 19.34 -6.11 2.04
N VAL A 151 19.32 -5.76 3.32
CA VAL A 151 19.93 -4.55 3.88
C VAL A 151 20.79 -4.98 5.06
N LYS A 152 22.07 -4.62 5.06
CA LYS A 152 23.05 -5.11 6.04
C LYS A 152 24.04 -4.02 6.44
N GLN A 153 24.55 -4.09 7.65
CA GLN A 153 25.63 -3.26 8.14
C GLN A 153 26.52 -4.09 9.05
N GLN A 154 27.82 -4.14 8.73
CA GLN A 154 28.80 -4.78 9.59
C GLN A 154 29.13 -3.85 10.76
N GLN A 155 28.80 -4.26 11.98
CA GLN A 155 29.15 -3.53 13.18
C GLN A 155 30.12 -4.35 14.04
N GLU A 156 30.78 -3.71 15.02
CA GLU A 156 31.63 -4.41 16.00
C GLU A 156 30.88 -5.55 16.73
N SER A 157 29.57 -5.39 16.92
CA SER A 157 28.69 -6.39 17.55
C SER A 157 28.26 -7.52 16.61
N GLY A 158 28.66 -7.48 15.33
CA GLY A 158 28.25 -8.41 14.28
C GLY A 158 27.44 -7.75 13.16
N GLU A 159 26.97 -8.57 12.21
CA GLU A 159 26.12 -8.13 11.10
C GLU A 159 24.71 -7.80 11.60
N ILE A 160 24.29 -6.54 11.40
CA ILE A 160 22.93 -6.08 11.63
C ILE A 160 22.25 -5.89 10.28
N GLY A 161 21.04 -6.40 10.11
CA GLY A 161 20.36 -6.32 8.83
C GLY A 161 19.06 -7.10 8.79
N TYR A 162 18.44 -7.09 7.62
CA TYR A 162 17.25 -7.90 7.34
C TYR A 162 17.25 -8.31 5.87
N ARG A 163 16.52 -9.39 5.60
CA ARG A 163 16.15 -9.84 4.26
C ARG A 163 14.75 -9.37 3.94
N THR A 164 14.41 -9.21 2.67
CA THR A 164 13.05 -8.93 2.24
C THR A 164 12.37 -10.18 1.71
N PHE A 165 11.05 -10.15 1.59
CA PHE A 165 10.26 -11.19 0.93
C PHE A 165 10.81 -11.53 -0.47
N TRP A 166 11.31 -10.52 -1.21
CA TRP A 166 11.90 -10.73 -2.53
C TRP A 166 13.05 -11.72 -2.51
N SER A 167 13.86 -11.76 -1.45
CA SER A 167 14.95 -12.73 -1.33
C SER A 167 14.48 -14.17 -1.12
N TYR A 168 13.26 -14.37 -0.58
CA TYR A 168 12.65 -15.68 -0.37
C TYR A 168 11.93 -16.17 -1.62
N LEU A 169 11.28 -15.26 -2.36
CA LEU A 169 10.55 -15.59 -3.58
C LEU A 169 11.43 -16.01 -4.76
N ASN A 170 12.69 -15.56 -4.78
CA ASN A 170 13.56 -15.53 -5.96
C ASN A 170 12.83 -14.89 -7.17
N PRO A 171 13.02 -13.59 -7.43
CA PRO A 171 12.22 -12.86 -8.42
C PRO A 171 12.29 -13.41 -9.85
N GLN A 172 13.25 -14.27 -10.20
CA GLN A 172 13.26 -15.00 -11.46
C GLN A 172 12.02 -15.85 -11.70
N THR A 173 11.35 -16.28 -10.64
CA THR A 173 10.09 -17.04 -10.72
C THR A 173 8.92 -16.16 -11.17
N LEU A 174 9.03 -14.82 -11.08
CA LEU A 174 7.97 -13.87 -11.43
C LEU A 174 7.73 -13.76 -12.95
N SER A 175 8.73 -14.07 -13.77
CA SER A 175 8.65 -13.98 -15.23
C SER A 175 8.59 -15.36 -15.86
N GLY A 176 7.36 -15.88 -16.04
CA GLY A 176 7.07 -17.06 -16.85
C GLY A 176 5.97 -17.98 -16.28
N GLU A 177 5.61 -19.02 -17.04
CA GLU A 177 4.69 -20.12 -16.65
C GLU A 177 5.13 -20.91 -15.39
N LYS A 178 6.28 -20.55 -14.79
CA LYS A 178 6.94 -21.22 -13.68
C LYS A 178 6.58 -20.68 -12.29
N LEU A 179 5.75 -19.65 -12.18
CA LEU A 179 5.23 -19.24 -10.87
C LEU A 179 4.21 -20.30 -10.42
N SER A 180 4.72 -21.45 -9.96
CA SER A 180 3.87 -22.46 -9.38
C SER A 180 3.43 -21.94 -8.04
N SER A 181 2.16 -22.15 -7.80
CA SER A 181 1.51 -21.71 -6.59
C SER A 181 2.11 -22.39 -5.34
N GLU A 182 2.69 -23.58 -5.51
CA GLU A 182 3.56 -24.27 -4.56
C GLU A 182 4.83 -23.48 -4.22
N SER A 183 5.57 -22.97 -5.22
CA SER A 183 6.80 -22.19 -5.02
C SER A 183 6.56 -20.86 -4.29
N LEU A 184 5.46 -20.18 -4.59
CA LEU A 184 5.05 -18.96 -3.91
C LEU A 184 4.70 -19.25 -2.44
N SER A 185 3.95 -20.33 -2.19
CA SER A 185 3.59 -20.77 -0.85
C SER A 185 4.82 -21.16 -0.02
N GLU A 186 5.79 -21.87 -0.60
CA GLU A 186 7.05 -22.22 0.06
C GLU A 186 7.87 -20.98 0.44
N SER A 187 7.93 -20.01 -0.48
CA SER A 187 8.63 -18.73 -0.26
C SER A 187 7.99 -17.91 0.86
N LEU A 188 6.65 -17.80 0.86
CA LEU A 188 5.88 -17.17 1.94
C LEU A 188 6.11 -17.89 3.27
N THR A 189 6.01 -19.22 3.27
CA THR A 189 6.21 -20.05 4.47
C THR A 189 7.60 -19.82 5.06
N THR A 190 8.63 -19.76 4.22
CA THR A 190 10.01 -19.56 4.65
C THR A 190 10.23 -18.15 5.19
N PHE A 191 9.69 -17.12 4.52
CA PHE A 191 9.72 -15.74 5.00
C PHE A 191 9.06 -15.60 6.36
N PHE A 192 7.86 -16.15 6.54
CA PHE A 192 7.15 -16.10 7.81
C PHE A 192 7.87 -16.90 8.91
N LYS A 193 8.44 -18.07 8.59
CA LYS A 193 9.26 -18.85 9.54
C LYS A 193 10.43 -18.01 10.06
N ASP A 194 11.14 -17.32 9.17
CA ASP A 194 12.27 -16.47 9.55
C ASP A 194 11.81 -15.30 10.46
N LEU A 195 10.74 -14.60 10.06
CA LEU A 195 10.13 -13.50 10.81
C LEU A 195 9.66 -13.92 12.21
N VAL A 196 9.11 -15.13 12.36
CA VAL A 196 8.63 -15.59 13.66
C VAL A 196 9.75 -16.19 14.52
N SER A 197 10.76 -16.81 13.89
CA SER A 197 11.91 -17.36 14.60
C SER A 197 12.80 -16.30 15.26
N GLY A 198 12.83 -15.09 14.67
CA GLY A 198 13.56 -13.94 15.21
C GLY A 198 12.85 -13.18 16.34
N SER A 199 11.56 -13.43 16.59
CA SER A 199 10.74 -12.65 17.54
C SER A 199 10.41 -13.36 18.85
N LEU A 200 10.69 -14.67 19.00
CA LEU A 200 10.02 -15.47 20.04
C LEU A 200 10.93 -16.32 20.95
N ASN A 201 10.57 -16.34 22.24
CA ASN A 201 11.12 -17.21 23.29
C ASN A 201 10.64 -18.66 23.08
N ALA A 202 11.33 -19.65 23.66
CA ALA A 202 11.14 -21.07 23.35
C ALA A 202 9.69 -21.61 23.48
N THR A 203 8.90 -21.12 24.44
CA THR A 203 7.50 -21.50 24.65
C THR A 203 6.53 -20.92 23.62
N THR A 204 6.91 -19.83 22.95
CA THR A 204 6.10 -19.18 21.92
C THR A 204 6.40 -19.73 20.52
N LYS A 205 7.54 -20.43 20.34
CA LYS A 205 7.92 -21.07 19.07
C LYS A 205 6.96 -22.19 18.64
N GLU A 206 6.38 -22.91 19.58
CA GLU A 206 5.49 -24.06 19.29
C GLU A 206 4.13 -23.58 18.74
N LEU A 207 3.51 -22.60 19.41
CA LEU A 207 2.28 -21.94 18.95
C LEU A 207 2.49 -21.19 17.62
N ALA A 208 3.65 -20.56 17.47
CA ALA A 208 4.06 -19.93 16.22
C ALA A 208 4.13 -20.94 15.07
N ASN A 209 4.75 -22.10 15.29
CA ASN A 209 4.88 -23.13 14.27
C ASN A 209 3.51 -23.71 13.88
N GLU A 210 2.59 -23.91 14.84
CA GLU A 210 1.21 -24.31 14.52
C GLU A 210 0.47 -23.24 13.69
N THR A 211 0.67 -21.97 14.02
CA THR A 211 0.08 -20.84 13.28
C THR A 211 0.69 -20.72 11.87
N LEU A 212 2.00 -20.96 11.74
CA LEU A 212 2.72 -20.99 10.47
C LEU A 212 2.25 -22.14 9.59
N ASP A 213 2.03 -23.33 10.15
CA ASP A 213 1.53 -24.47 9.40
C ASP A 213 0.09 -24.22 8.92
N ALA A 214 -0.76 -23.58 9.75
CA ALA A 214 -2.10 -23.17 9.35
C ALA A 214 -2.10 -22.14 8.20
N ILE A 215 -1.27 -21.10 8.30
CA ILE A 215 -1.12 -20.08 7.26
C ILE A 215 -0.51 -20.67 5.98
N SER A 216 0.49 -21.54 6.10
CA SER A 216 1.13 -22.24 4.96
C SER A 216 0.11 -23.12 4.23
N ASN A 217 -0.72 -23.87 4.96
CA ASN A 217 -1.76 -24.71 4.37
C ASN A 217 -2.81 -23.86 3.65
N LEU A 218 -3.26 -22.74 4.24
CA LEU A 218 -4.18 -21.81 3.58
C LEU A 218 -3.60 -21.25 2.28
N PHE A 219 -2.32 -20.86 2.27
CA PHE A 219 -1.68 -20.38 1.06
C PHE A 219 -1.49 -21.47 0.00
N LYS A 220 -1.22 -22.73 0.39
CA LYS A 220 -1.18 -23.87 -0.54
C LYS A 220 -2.54 -24.15 -1.18
N GLU A 221 -3.62 -23.97 -0.44
CA GLU A 221 -4.99 -24.17 -0.92
C GLU A 221 -5.38 -23.10 -1.94
N ILE A 222 -5.16 -21.81 -1.62
CA ILE A 222 -5.34 -20.67 -2.54
C ILE A 222 -4.48 -20.83 -3.80
N ALA A 223 -3.26 -21.34 -3.61
CA ALA A 223 -2.34 -21.63 -4.66
C ALA A 223 -2.86 -22.72 -5.62
N GLN A 224 -3.42 -23.81 -5.12
CA GLN A 224 -3.94 -24.90 -5.96
C GLN A 224 -5.18 -24.45 -6.76
N ASP A 225 -6.07 -23.67 -6.15
CA ASP A 225 -7.28 -23.14 -6.81
C ASP A 225 -6.99 -22.22 -8.00
N THR A 226 -5.86 -21.52 -8.01
CA THR A 226 -5.48 -20.63 -9.13
C THR A 226 -4.93 -21.40 -10.34
N SER A 227 -4.42 -22.62 -10.16
CA SER A 227 -3.83 -23.43 -11.24
C SER A 227 -4.86 -24.11 -12.17
N GLU A 228 -6.09 -24.34 -11.70
CA GLU A 228 -7.17 -24.89 -12.54
C GLU A 228 -7.83 -23.82 -13.45
N SER A 229 -7.52 -22.54 -13.25
CA SER A 229 -8.23 -21.43 -13.91
C SER A 229 -7.64 -20.95 -15.26
N ILE A 230 -6.54 -21.53 -15.75
CA ILE A 230 -5.85 -21.05 -16.97
C ILE A 230 -6.43 -21.65 -18.27
N SER A 231 -7.23 -22.71 -18.22
CA SER A 231 -7.92 -23.21 -19.41
C SER A 231 -9.41 -22.91 -19.37
N LEU A 232 -9.85 -21.95 -20.19
CA LEU A 232 -11.07 -21.93 -21.01
C LEU A 232 -11.70 -20.53 -21.10
N SER A 233 -11.78 -20.03 -22.33
CA SER A 233 -12.54 -18.83 -22.73
C SER A 233 -14.06 -19.09 -22.65
N PRO A 234 -14.90 -18.02 -22.69
CA PRO A 234 -16.05 -17.89 -21.80
C PRO A 234 -17.37 -18.45 -22.37
N LYS A 235 -18.21 -19.02 -21.49
CA LYS A 235 -19.67 -19.03 -21.67
C LYS A 235 -20.40 -18.68 -20.37
N SER A 236 -21.38 -17.81 -20.56
CA SER A 236 -22.36 -17.15 -19.70
C SER A 236 -23.07 -17.97 -18.60
N GLN A 237 -23.24 -17.31 -17.43
CA GLN A 237 -24.39 -17.27 -16.49
C GLN A 237 -24.86 -18.62 -15.87
N GLN A 238 -25.16 -18.80 -14.59
CA GLN A 238 -25.53 -17.95 -13.43
C GLN A 238 -25.49 -18.88 -12.18
N GLY A 239 -25.20 -18.36 -10.97
CA GLY A 239 -25.56 -19.03 -9.70
C GLY A 239 -24.57 -18.97 -8.52
N GLU A 240 -24.60 -17.85 -7.79
CA GLU A 240 -24.37 -17.66 -6.34
C GLU A 240 -23.00 -17.85 -5.61
N PHE A 241 -22.63 -16.72 -4.98
CA PHE A 241 -21.84 -16.43 -3.77
C PHE A 241 -20.33 -16.72 -3.72
N SER A 242 -19.54 -15.72 -4.16
CA SER A 242 -18.17 -15.44 -3.73
C SER A 242 -17.99 -13.94 -3.49
N ILE A 243 -17.46 -13.54 -2.33
CA ILE A 243 -16.95 -12.18 -2.10
C ILE A 243 -15.67 -12.05 -2.92
N ASN A 244 -15.76 -11.30 -4.02
CA ASN A 244 -14.68 -11.11 -4.98
C ASN A 244 -14.10 -9.70 -4.80
N ASN A 245 -12.88 -9.60 -4.27
CA ASN A 245 -12.13 -8.33 -4.15
C ASN A 245 -11.53 -7.84 -5.48
N ASN A 246 -12.07 -8.30 -6.62
CA ASN A 246 -11.82 -7.72 -7.93
C ASN A 246 -13.08 -7.00 -8.44
N SER A 247 -13.46 -5.92 -7.78
CA SER A 247 -14.09 -4.82 -8.49
C SER A 247 -13.02 -3.75 -8.73
N LYS A 248 -12.71 -3.48 -10.00
CA LYS A 248 -12.59 -2.09 -10.40
C LYS A 248 -13.88 -1.43 -9.88
N PHE A 249 -13.84 -0.79 -8.71
CA PHE A 249 -14.94 0.04 -8.26
C PHE A 249 -15.09 1.11 -9.34
N PRO A 250 -16.19 1.15 -10.12
CA PRO A 250 -16.47 2.34 -10.86
C PRO A 250 -17.00 3.31 -9.81
N SER A 251 -16.11 4.03 -9.12
CA SER A 251 -16.48 5.34 -8.62
C SER A 251 -16.93 6.11 -9.86
N ARG A 252 -18.23 6.14 -10.13
CA ARG A 252 -18.75 7.16 -11.05
C ARG A 252 -18.39 8.47 -10.37
N LEU A 253 -17.54 9.25 -11.01
CA LEU A 253 -17.20 10.60 -10.57
C LEU A 253 -18.51 11.39 -10.37
N VAL A 254 -18.97 11.51 -9.11
CA VAL A 254 -20.18 12.27 -8.80
C VAL A 254 -19.82 13.50 -7.99
N THR A 255 -20.39 14.63 -8.38
CA THR A 255 -20.16 15.89 -7.69
C THR A 255 -20.80 15.88 -6.30
N PRO A 256 -20.18 16.52 -5.29
CA PRO A 256 -20.78 16.67 -3.96
C PRO A 256 -22.17 17.33 -4.04
N ILE A 257 -23.12 16.83 -3.25
CA ILE A 257 -24.45 17.48 -3.14
C ILE A 257 -24.31 18.68 -2.19
N PRO A 258 -24.61 19.92 -2.61
CA PRO A 258 -24.55 21.06 -1.71
C PRO A 258 -25.63 20.95 -0.64
N GLN A 259 -25.22 20.89 0.64
CA GLN A 259 -26.12 20.95 1.79
C GLN A 259 -26.01 22.31 2.49
N ASN A 260 -27.15 22.84 2.95
CA ASN A 260 -27.19 24.04 3.79
C ASN A 260 -26.77 23.67 5.21
N TYR A 261 -25.54 24.01 5.58
CA TYR A 261 -24.98 23.77 6.90
C TYR A 261 -25.48 24.78 7.92
N SER A 262 -26.67 24.55 8.47
CA SER A 262 -27.16 25.31 9.62
C SER A 262 -26.83 24.64 10.95
N ASN A 263 -26.73 23.30 11.00
CA ASN A 263 -26.72 22.56 12.26
C ASN A 263 -25.73 21.40 12.23
N ILE A 264 -24.43 21.69 12.35
CA ILE A 264 -23.51 20.71 12.93
C ILE A 264 -23.65 20.88 14.45
N PRO A 265 -24.20 19.91 15.20
CA PRO A 265 -24.28 20.00 16.64
C PRO A 265 -22.88 20.16 17.24
N THR A 266 -22.83 21.05 18.21
CA THR A 266 -21.66 21.78 18.68
C THR A 266 -20.75 20.87 19.51
N LEU A 267 -19.84 20.13 18.87
CA LEU A 267 -18.68 19.57 19.54
C LEU A 267 -17.41 20.27 19.04
N ALA A 268 -16.98 21.24 19.85
CA ALA A 268 -15.75 22.01 19.77
C ALA A 268 -15.53 22.80 18.45
N ARG A 269 -16.11 24.01 18.38
CA ARG A 269 -15.44 25.12 17.68
C ARG A 269 -14.15 25.44 18.45
N GLU A 270 -13.07 24.70 18.18
CA GLU A 270 -11.74 25.28 18.37
C GLU A 270 -11.64 26.43 17.36
N ILE A 271 -11.47 27.65 17.87
CA ILE A 271 -11.14 28.81 17.05
C ILE A 271 -9.76 28.52 16.47
N ILE A 272 -9.69 28.11 15.20
CA ILE A 272 -8.43 27.96 14.47
C ILE A 272 -8.07 29.35 13.94
N PRO A 273 -6.88 29.90 14.26
CA PRO A 273 -6.41 31.14 13.66
C PRO A 273 -6.31 30.96 12.14
N GLU A 274 -6.68 32.00 11.38
CA GLU A 274 -6.31 32.08 9.97
C GLU A 274 -4.77 32.06 9.89
N ASP A 275 -4.19 30.89 9.61
CA ASP A 275 -2.76 30.81 9.31
C ASP A 275 -2.55 30.28 7.89
N ASN A 276 -1.73 31.03 7.17
CA ASN A 276 -1.46 30.86 5.75
C ASN A 276 -0.67 29.56 5.53
N ASN A 277 -1.35 28.57 4.95
CA ASN A 277 -0.87 27.74 3.85
C ASN A 277 0.64 27.42 3.84
N SER A 278 1.09 26.47 4.68
CA SER A 278 2.33 25.68 4.46
C SER A 278 2.61 24.54 5.48
N ASN A 279 1.80 24.34 6.53
CA ASN A 279 2.15 23.37 7.60
C ASN A 279 1.01 22.40 7.99
N SER A 280 0.25 21.89 7.01
CA SER A 280 -0.88 20.97 7.22
C SER A 280 -0.68 19.64 6.48
N PRO A 281 0.24 18.76 6.96
CA PRO A 281 0.62 17.54 6.25
C PRO A 281 -0.52 16.52 6.13
N ILE A 282 -1.41 16.42 7.12
CA ILE A 282 -2.55 15.49 7.07
C ILE A 282 -3.54 15.94 6.00
N PHE A 283 -3.83 17.24 5.95
CA PHE A 283 -4.74 17.82 4.97
C PHE A 283 -4.17 17.71 3.55
N GLN A 284 -2.86 17.92 3.39
CA GLN A 284 -2.19 17.74 2.10
C GLN A 284 -2.26 16.27 1.64
N ALA A 285 -1.88 15.32 2.50
CA ALA A 285 -1.97 13.88 2.18
C ALA A 285 -3.41 13.45 1.83
N THR A 286 -4.42 14.07 2.47
CA THR A 286 -5.83 13.86 2.14
C THR A 286 -6.17 14.35 0.73
N ILE A 287 -5.73 15.55 0.35
CA ILE A 287 -5.92 16.09 -0.99
C ILE A 287 -5.23 15.21 -2.03
N ASP A 288 -3.97 14.87 -1.79
CA ASP A 288 -3.16 14.08 -2.71
C ASP A 288 -3.80 12.73 -2.97
N PHE A 289 -4.27 12.04 -1.92
CA PHE A 289 -5.00 10.78 -2.05
C PHE A 289 -6.25 10.91 -2.94
N PHE A 290 -7.13 11.88 -2.70
CA PHE A 290 -8.36 11.98 -3.48
C PHE A 290 -8.13 12.48 -4.92
N ILE A 291 -7.03 13.17 -5.20
CA ILE A 291 -6.59 13.46 -6.57
C ILE A 291 -6.08 12.17 -7.24
N GLU A 292 -5.20 11.43 -6.56
CA GLU A 292 -4.59 10.18 -7.07
C GLU A 292 -5.64 9.10 -7.35
N ASP A 293 -6.61 8.94 -6.45
CA ASP A 293 -7.67 7.95 -6.53
C ASP A 293 -8.86 8.42 -7.40
N ASP A 294 -8.76 9.60 -8.02
CA ASP A 294 -9.74 10.21 -8.93
C ASP A 294 -11.14 10.39 -8.29
N TRP A 295 -11.20 11.05 -7.13
CA TRP A 295 -12.46 11.44 -6.48
C TRP A 295 -12.75 12.93 -6.66
N ALA A 296 -13.98 13.25 -7.05
CA ALA A 296 -14.44 14.64 -7.05
C ALA A 296 -14.69 15.13 -5.62
N PHE A 297 -14.07 16.25 -5.25
CA PHE A 297 -14.25 16.85 -3.94
C PHE A 297 -14.35 18.38 -4.01
N THR A 298 -14.87 18.97 -2.93
CA THR A 298 -14.90 20.41 -2.71
C THR A 298 -14.29 20.74 -1.35
N LYS A 299 -13.38 21.71 -1.29
CA LYS A 299 -12.82 22.17 -0.01
C LYS A 299 -13.84 22.99 0.76
N ILE A 300 -14.01 22.69 2.05
CA ILE A 300 -14.90 23.44 2.93
C ILE A 300 -14.20 24.74 3.35
N LYS A 301 -14.85 25.88 3.12
CA LYS A 301 -14.26 27.19 3.42
C LYS A 301 -14.04 27.34 4.94
N GLY A 302 -12.81 27.68 5.33
CA GLY A 302 -12.45 27.89 6.74
C GLY A 302 -12.19 26.61 7.53
N GLU A 303 -12.23 25.44 6.88
CA GLU A 303 -11.92 24.15 7.52
C GLU A 303 -10.82 23.41 6.75
N LEU A 304 -10.05 22.60 7.48
CA LEU A 304 -9.17 21.57 6.91
C LEU A 304 -9.99 20.31 6.61
N ALA A 305 -11.00 20.49 5.77
CA ALA A 305 -11.93 19.43 5.42
C ALA A 305 -12.36 19.48 3.95
N LEU A 306 -12.62 18.30 3.39
CA LEU A 306 -13.13 18.09 2.04
C LEU A 306 -14.54 17.49 2.14
N ASN A 307 -15.44 17.94 1.27
CA ASN A 307 -16.75 17.36 1.04
C ASN A 307 -16.73 16.59 -0.28
N LEU A 308 -17.17 15.33 -0.24
CA LEU A 308 -17.15 14.38 -1.35
C LEU A 308 -18.55 13.76 -1.50
N ALA A 309 -18.82 13.14 -2.65
CA ALA A 309 -19.97 12.27 -2.81
C ALA A 309 -19.52 10.86 -3.16
N PHE A 310 -20.25 9.87 -2.66
CA PHE A 310 -20.09 8.47 -3.01
C PHE A 310 -21.42 7.90 -3.48
N GLU A 311 -21.38 7.06 -4.50
CA GLU A 311 -22.52 6.31 -5.03
C GLU A 311 -22.20 4.82 -4.91
N GLY A 312 -22.85 4.16 -3.96
CA GLY A 312 -22.81 2.72 -3.76
C GLY A 312 -24.00 2.02 -4.43
N GLU A 313 -24.14 0.72 -4.19
CA GLU A 313 -25.24 -0.08 -4.76
C GLU A 313 -26.60 0.31 -4.15
N ASN A 314 -26.61 0.73 -2.90
CA ASN A 314 -27.82 0.95 -2.11
C ASN A 314 -28.18 2.43 -1.93
N GLY A 315 -27.36 3.33 -2.44
CA GLY A 315 -27.66 4.76 -2.46
C GLY A 315 -26.49 5.66 -2.81
N ARG A 316 -26.76 6.95 -2.79
CA ARG A 316 -25.76 8.01 -2.92
C ARG A 316 -25.79 8.88 -1.66
N TRP A 317 -24.61 9.23 -1.16
CA TRP A 317 -24.48 10.08 0.01
C TRP A 317 -23.25 10.99 -0.04
N ASN A 318 -23.24 11.98 0.84
CA ASN A 318 -22.10 12.86 1.04
C ASN A 318 -21.13 12.24 2.06
N CYS A 319 -19.84 12.51 1.85
CA CYS A 319 -18.78 12.14 2.77
C CYS A 319 -17.96 13.37 3.17
N TYR A 320 -17.36 13.32 4.36
CA TYR A 320 -16.43 14.34 4.83
C TYR A 320 -15.09 13.73 5.22
N ALA A 321 -14.02 14.27 4.63
CA ALA A 321 -12.65 13.98 5.05
C ALA A 321 -12.14 15.18 5.85
N LYS A 322 -11.76 14.99 7.11
CA LYS A 322 -11.32 16.06 8.02
C LYS A 322 -9.93 15.78 8.57
N ALA A 323 -9.02 16.70 8.32
CA ALA A 323 -7.71 16.73 8.92
C ALA A 323 -7.76 17.48 10.25
N ARG A 324 -7.31 16.82 11.32
CA ARG A 324 -7.20 17.37 12.66
C ARG A 324 -5.73 17.55 13.00
N GLU A 325 -5.08 18.51 12.34
CA GLU A 325 -3.62 18.70 12.39
C GLU A 325 -3.08 18.81 13.83
N LYS A 326 -3.72 19.62 14.68
CA LYS A 326 -3.30 19.80 16.07
C LYS A 326 -3.38 18.52 16.91
N GLN A 327 -4.27 17.61 16.55
CA GLN A 327 -4.45 16.33 17.22
C GLN A 327 -3.79 15.18 16.46
N GLU A 328 -3.05 15.46 15.38
CA GLU A 328 -2.40 14.46 14.53
C GLU A 328 -3.35 13.33 14.11
N GLN A 329 -4.58 13.69 13.70
CA GLN A 329 -5.63 12.74 13.38
C GLN A 329 -6.26 12.99 12.02
N PHE A 330 -6.61 11.90 11.33
CA PHE A 330 -7.47 11.92 10.16
C PHE A 330 -8.80 11.25 10.47
N VAL A 331 -9.89 11.88 10.04
CA VAL A 331 -11.24 11.35 10.24
C VAL A 331 -12.02 11.41 8.93
N PHE A 332 -12.67 10.31 8.57
CA PHE A 332 -13.54 10.21 7.42
C PHE A 332 -14.95 9.79 7.85
N TYR A 333 -15.96 10.46 7.30
CA TYR A 333 -17.37 10.24 7.60
C TYR A 333 -18.15 9.94 6.32
N SER A 334 -18.96 8.87 6.34
CA SER A 334 -20.11 8.73 5.43
C SER A 334 -21.37 9.19 6.16
N ILE A 335 -22.12 10.11 5.55
CA ILE A 335 -23.38 10.60 6.11
C ILE A 335 -24.53 9.78 5.55
N CYS A 336 -25.32 9.13 6.39
CA CYS A 336 -26.48 8.40 5.90
C CYS A 336 -27.42 9.38 5.16
N PRO A 337 -27.93 9.03 3.96
CA PRO A 337 -28.79 9.93 3.19
C PRO A 337 -30.19 10.12 3.81
N ILE A 338 -30.47 9.43 4.91
CA ILE A 338 -31.74 9.49 5.66
C ILE A 338 -31.44 9.70 7.15
N ASN A 339 -32.14 10.64 7.76
CA ASN A 339 -32.11 10.82 9.20
C ASN A 339 -33.17 9.93 9.86
N ALA A 340 -32.86 9.41 11.05
CA ALA A 340 -33.83 8.72 11.89
C ALA A 340 -34.90 9.71 12.41
N PRO A 341 -36.19 9.52 12.06
CA PRO A 341 -37.27 10.27 12.68
C PRO A 341 -37.26 10.08 14.20
N GLU A 342 -37.73 11.08 14.95
CA GLU A 342 -37.73 11.05 16.43
C GLU A 342 -38.31 9.76 17.01
N SER A 343 -39.43 9.28 16.47
CA SER A 343 -40.11 8.04 16.89
C SER A 343 -39.31 6.75 16.61
N LYS A 344 -38.27 6.81 15.78
CA LYS A 344 -37.45 5.68 15.36
C LYS A 344 -36.03 5.70 15.90
N ARG A 345 -35.60 6.80 16.55
CA ARG A 345 -34.23 6.96 17.08
C ARG A 345 -33.83 5.84 18.04
N LEU A 346 -34.75 5.37 18.90
CA LEU A 346 -34.48 4.25 19.80
C LEU A 346 -34.22 2.94 19.05
N ALA A 347 -35.03 2.63 18.04
CA ALA A 347 -34.84 1.43 17.23
C ALA A 347 -33.54 1.49 16.43
N ILE A 348 -33.19 2.66 15.90
CA ILE A 348 -31.92 2.86 15.20
C ILE A 348 -30.73 2.82 16.15
N ALA A 349 -30.85 3.31 17.38
CA ALA A 349 -29.79 3.19 18.38
C ALA A 349 -29.51 1.72 18.72
N GLU A 350 -30.55 0.88 18.83
CA GLU A 350 -30.37 -0.56 18.99
C GLU A 350 -29.70 -1.18 17.76
N PHE A 351 -30.18 -0.88 16.56
CA PHE A 351 -29.60 -1.37 15.30
C PHE A 351 -28.11 -1.04 15.20
N ILE A 352 -27.75 0.22 15.45
CA ILE A 352 -26.36 0.71 15.42
C ILE A 352 -25.51 0.03 16.49
N THR A 353 -26.04 -0.17 17.70
CA THR A 353 -25.30 -0.85 18.77
C THR A 353 -25.00 -2.30 18.41
N ARG A 354 -25.95 -2.98 17.77
CA ARG A 354 -25.76 -4.34 17.25
C ARG A 354 -24.75 -4.37 16.09
N ALA A 355 -24.87 -3.49 15.11
CA ALA A 355 -23.93 -3.36 13.99
C ALA A 355 -22.48 -3.08 14.45
N ASN A 356 -22.33 -2.26 15.50
CA ASN A 356 -21.01 -1.93 16.04
C ASN A 356 -20.38 -3.09 16.82
N TYR A 357 -21.17 -4.05 17.29
CA TYR A 357 -20.64 -5.17 18.08
C TYR A 357 -19.83 -6.12 17.19
N GLY A 358 -18.50 -6.13 17.39
CA GLY A 358 -17.57 -6.93 16.59
C GLY A 358 -16.98 -6.18 15.38
N THR A 359 -17.39 -4.93 15.13
CA THR A 359 -16.76 -4.09 14.11
C THR A 359 -15.33 -3.73 14.53
N ILE A 360 -14.35 -4.03 13.67
CA ILE A 360 -12.92 -3.80 13.94
C ILE A 360 -12.49 -2.38 13.53
N VAL A 361 -12.96 -1.89 12.38
CA VAL A 361 -12.55 -0.61 11.80
C VAL A 361 -13.76 0.29 11.59
N GLY A 362 -13.82 1.36 12.38
CA GLY A 362 -14.88 2.36 12.34
C GLY A 362 -16.07 2.03 13.23
N ASN A 363 -17.09 2.88 13.18
CA ASN A 363 -18.34 2.70 13.91
C ASN A 363 -19.46 3.53 13.30
N PHE A 364 -20.71 3.08 13.45
CA PHE A 364 -21.89 3.91 13.26
C PHE A 364 -22.09 4.85 14.46
N GLU A 365 -22.57 6.06 14.17
CA GLU A 365 -22.95 7.11 15.13
C GLU A 365 -24.38 7.56 14.85
N LEU A 366 -25.09 7.93 15.92
CA LEU A 366 -26.43 8.53 15.86
C LEU A 366 -26.43 9.80 16.70
N ASP A 367 -26.82 10.91 16.09
CA ASP A 367 -27.19 12.10 16.85
C ASP A 367 -28.65 12.00 17.27
N PHE A 368 -28.89 11.97 18.58
CA PHE A 368 -30.25 11.87 19.13
C PHE A 368 -31.08 13.15 18.99
N SER A 369 -30.46 14.30 18.72
CA SER A 369 -31.14 15.59 18.61
C SER A 369 -31.87 15.73 17.28
N ASP A 370 -31.21 15.39 16.16
CA ASP A 370 -31.74 15.55 14.81
C ASP A 370 -31.89 14.22 14.03
N GLY A 371 -31.39 13.11 14.60
CA GLY A 371 -31.48 11.78 14.00
C GLY A 371 -30.45 11.53 12.91
N GLU A 372 -29.42 12.36 12.75
CA GLU A 372 -28.37 12.12 11.78
C GLU A 372 -27.61 10.83 12.10
N ILE A 373 -27.42 9.99 11.08
CA ILE A 373 -26.68 8.74 11.17
C ILE A 373 -25.40 8.88 10.35
N ARG A 374 -24.27 8.46 10.90
CA ARG A 374 -22.98 8.50 10.20
C ARG A 374 -22.21 7.20 10.40
N TYR A 375 -21.36 6.85 9.45
CA TYR A 375 -20.28 5.88 9.68
C TYR A 375 -18.96 6.62 9.74
N LYS A 376 -18.20 6.43 10.81
CA LYS A 376 -16.92 7.11 11.07
C LYS A 376 -15.77 6.12 11.02
N THR A 377 -14.70 6.50 10.35
CA THR A 377 -13.38 5.87 10.45
C THR A 377 -12.37 6.95 10.82
N ALA A 378 -11.42 6.62 11.67
CA ALA A 378 -10.40 7.57 12.11
C ALA A 378 -9.07 6.86 12.33
N ILE A 379 -7.98 7.61 12.21
CA ILE A 379 -6.64 7.18 12.58
C ILE A 379 -5.92 8.31 13.30
N ASP A 380 -5.22 7.92 14.35
CA ASP A 380 -4.22 8.76 15.03
C ASP A 380 -2.86 8.42 14.42
N VAL A 381 -2.15 9.46 13.96
CA VAL A 381 -0.85 9.33 13.31
C VAL A 381 0.25 10.00 14.14
N GLU A 382 0.03 10.21 15.44
CA GLU A 382 1.05 10.80 16.32
C GLU A 382 2.37 10.01 16.22
N GLY A 383 3.45 10.74 15.90
CA GLY A 383 4.78 10.16 15.77
C GLY A 383 5.07 9.37 14.48
N ASP A 384 4.16 9.37 13.50
CA ASP A 384 4.42 8.92 12.13
C ASP A 384 3.69 9.83 11.11
N ARG A 385 3.59 9.41 9.85
CA ARG A 385 2.92 10.15 8.78
C ARG A 385 1.67 9.44 8.31
N LEU A 386 0.67 10.23 7.92
CA LEU A 386 -0.45 9.72 7.15
C LEU A 386 -0.01 9.45 5.70
N THR A 387 -0.37 8.28 5.15
CA THR A 387 -0.05 7.89 3.77
C THR A 387 -1.32 7.61 2.97
N SER A 388 -1.27 7.73 1.63
CA SER A 388 -2.40 7.37 0.74
C SER A 388 -2.92 5.97 1.01
N ALA A 389 -2.05 5.00 1.31
CA ALA A 389 -2.44 3.62 1.62
C ALA A 389 -3.29 3.54 2.91
N LEU A 390 -2.92 4.27 3.97
CA LEU A 390 -3.70 4.32 5.20
C LEU A 390 -5.05 5.01 4.99
N ILE A 391 -5.07 6.12 4.25
CA ILE A 391 -6.31 6.83 3.89
C ILE A 391 -7.23 5.91 3.10
N LYS A 392 -6.69 5.21 2.08
CA LYS A 392 -7.42 4.27 1.24
C LYS A 392 -8.16 3.21 2.06
N GLN A 393 -7.47 2.56 3.00
CA GLN A 393 -8.10 1.53 3.83
C GLN A 393 -9.26 2.07 4.67
N LEU A 394 -9.12 3.26 5.24
CA LEU A 394 -10.18 3.88 6.03
C LEU A 394 -11.36 4.31 5.17
N VAL A 395 -11.10 5.00 4.05
CA VAL A 395 -12.13 5.52 3.14
C VAL A 395 -12.98 4.40 2.55
N TYR A 396 -12.34 3.35 2.01
CA TYR A 396 -13.08 2.27 1.36
C TYR A 396 -13.87 1.42 2.35
N VAL A 397 -13.31 1.08 3.53
CA VAL A 397 -14.08 0.42 4.58
C VAL A 397 -15.29 1.27 4.98
N ASN A 398 -15.11 2.58 5.11
CA ASN A 398 -16.17 3.49 5.53
C ASN A 398 -17.38 3.49 4.58
N VAL A 399 -17.13 3.71 3.28
CA VAL A 399 -18.20 3.77 2.29
C VAL A 399 -18.85 2.41 2.06
N THR A 400 -18.07 1.31 2.08
CA THR A 400 -18.61 -0.04 1.97
C THR A 400 -19.52 -0.39 3.14
N MET A 401 -19.15 -0.02 4.38
CA MET A 401 -19.99 -0.27 5.54
C MET A 401 -21.28 0.54 5.50
N MET A 402 -21.23 1.82 5.09
CA MET A 402 -22.46 2.59 4.88
C MET A 402 -23.36 1.93 3.84
N ASP A 403 -22.82 1.53 2.68
CA ASP A 403 -23.61 0.92 1.62
C ASP A 403 -24.29 -0.38 2.07
N ARG A 404 -23.52 -1.25 2.74
CA ARG A 404 -23.98 -2.57 3.21
C ARG A 404 -25.12 -2.45 4.22
N TYR A 405 -25.05 -1.49 5.13
CA TYR A 405 -26.04 -1.36 6.21
C TYR A 405 -27.19 -0.41 5.87
N LEU A 406 -27.08 0.41 4.83
CA LEU A 406 -28.10 1.36 4.42
C LEU A 406 -29.49 0.73 4.19
N PRO A 407 -29.64 -0.46 3.56
CA PRO A 407 -30.93 -1.13 3.45
C PRO A 407 -31.56 -1.50 4.80
N GLY A 408 -30.75 -1.96 5.76
CA GLY A 408 -31.24 -2.29 7.11
C GLY A 408 -31.68 -1.05 7.87
N ILE A 409 -30.93 0.05 7.76
CA ILE A 409 -31.31 1.35 8.34
C ILE A 409 -32.67 1.79 7.80
N ARG A 410 -32.89 1.70 6.47
CA ARG A 410 -34.17 2.01 5.83
C ARG A 410 -35.30 1.15 6.39
N ALA A 411 -35.12 -0.18 6.41
CA ALA A 411 -36.14 -1.11 6.86
C ALA A 411 -36.57 -0.86 8.32
N VAL A 412 -35.62 -0.55 9.21
CA VAL A 412 -35.92 -0.22 10.62
C VAL A 412 -36.67 1.13 10.73
N ILE A 413 -36.25 2.14 9.98
CA ILE A 413 -36.93 3.44 9.94
C ILE A 413 -38.37 3.27 9.43
N GLU A 414 -38.58 2.54 8.34
CA GLU A 414 -39.89 2.28 7.72
C GLU A 414 -40.76 1.40 8.63
N GLY A 415 -40.14 0.57 9.47
CA GLY A 415 -40.84 -0.34 10.39
C GLY A 415 -41.13 -1.72 9.79
N ASP A 416 -40.47 -2.04 8.70
CA ASP A 416 -40.58 -3.32 7.99
C ASP A 416 -39.83 -4.45 8.72
N MET A 417 -38.81 -4.11 9.51
CA MET A 417 -37.98 -5.07 10.25
C MET A 417 -37.65 -4.56 11.65
N SER A 418 -37.47 -5.51 12.58
CA SER A 418 -36.86 -5.21 13.88
C SER A 418 -35.35 -4.95 13.71
N PRO A 419 -34.70 -4.22 14.63
CA PRO A 419 -33.25 -4.03 14.60
C PRO A 419 -32.46 -5.33 14.55
N GLU A 420 -32.90 -6.35 15.29
CA GLU A 420 -32.27 -7.67 15.33
C GLU A 420 -32.37 -8.40 14.00
N ASP A 421 -33.56 -8.48 13.41
CA ASP A 421 -33.78 -9.17 12.14
C ASP A 421 -33.01 -8.47 10.99
N ALA A 422 -32.94 -7.14 11.02
CA ALA A 422 -32.23 -6.37 10.02
C ALA A 422 -30.73 -6.66 10.04
N ILE A 423 -30.11 -6.75 11.23
CA ILE A 423 -28.69 -7.13 11.37
C ILE A 423 -28.47 -8.57 10.94
N ALA A 424 -29.30 -9.50 11.42
CA ALA A 424 -29.19 -10.92 11.06
C ALA A 424 -29.27 -11.15 9.54
N LYS A 425 -30.04 -10.33 8.82
CA LYS A 425 -30.13 -10.38 7.35
C LYS A 425 -28.90 -9.81 6.64
N ILE A 426 -28.25 -8.79 7.22
CA ILE A 426 -27.05 -8.16 6.63
C ILE A 426 -25.79 -9.01 6.83
N GLU A 427 -25.71 -9.72 7.94
CA GLU A 427 -24.51 -10.47 8.38
C GLU A 427 -24.54 -11.98 8.05
N GLN A 428 -25.64 -12.48 7.47
CA GLN A 428 -25.67 -13.76 6.77
C GLN A 428 -24.87 -13.68 5.47
#